data_AF-A0A932MKW4-F1
#
_entry.id   AF-A0A932MKW4-F1
#
_cell.length_a   1.000
_cell.length_b   1.000
_cell.length_c   1.000
_cell.angle_alpha   90.00
_cell.angle_beta   90.00
_cell.angle_gamma   90.00
#
_symmetry.space_group_name_H-M   'P 1'
#
loop_
_entity.id
_entity.type
_entity.pdbx_description
1 polymer ?
#
loop_
_entity_poly.entity_id
_entity_poly.type
_entity_poly.pdbx_seq_one_letter_code
_entity_poly.pdbx_strand_id
1 'polypeptide(L)'
;TEIELVTSPENAKLVEQVVKSEQTGELTRPALETLSIIAYRSPITKPELEAIRGVNCSLILRNLMIRGLITEELSVAGVSEFRISLDFLRWLGVTHTSQLPDYEKFSSPDVLNQLKQLSDKPSKS
;
A
#
# COMPACT_ATOMS: atom_id res chain seq x y z
N THR A 1 28.29 -5.63 -6.62
CA THR A 1 27.57 -6.91 -6.78
C THR A 1 26.34 -6.84 -5.94
N GLU A 2 25.15 -6.74 -6.54
CA GLU A 2 23.91 -6.86 -5.78
C GLU A 2 23.78 -8.32 -5.32
N ILE A 3 23.60 -8.51 -4.01
CA ILE A 3 23.40 -9.82 -3.42
C ILE A 3 21.97 -9.81 -2.87
N GLU A 4 21.12 -10.68 -3.41
CA GLU A 4 19.75 -10.84 -2.96
C GLU A 4 19.59 -12.19 -2.25
N LEU A 5 18.91 -12.19 -1.12
CA LEU A 5 18.60 -13.41 -0.38
C LEU A 5 17.31 -14.00 -0.93
N VAL A 6 17.38 -15.25 -1.39
CA VAL A 6 16.22 -16.00 -1.90
C VAL A 6 16.04 -17.31 -1.13
N THR A 7 14.82 -17.85 -1.14
CA THR A 7 14.51 -19.13 -0.52
C THR A 7 15.15 -20.30 -1.28
N SER A 8 15.57 -21.35 -0.56
CA SER A 8 16.06 -22.59 -1.18
C SER A 8 15.02 -23.23 -2.12
N PRO A 9 15.40 -23.74 -3.30
CA PRO A 9 14.49 -24.41 -4.24
C PRO A 9 13.72 -25.59 -3.63
N GLU A 10 14.29 -26.28 -2.64
CA GLU A 10 13.64 -27.40 -1.95
C GLU A 10 12.35 -26.98 -1.22
N ASN A 11 12.24 -25.69 -0.85
CA ASN A 11 11.08 -25.15 -0.16
C ASN A 11 9.96 -24.68 -1.09
N ALA A 12 10.10 -24.85 -2.42
CA ALA A 12 9.17 -24.31 -3.41
C ALA A 12 7.70 -24.71 -3.16
N LYS A 13 7.44 -25.97 -2.82
CA LYS A 13 6.08 -26.46 -2.51
C LYS A 13 5.47 -25.79 -1.28
N LEU A 14 6.29 -25.54 -0.26
CA LEU A 14 5.85 -24.87 0.96
C LEU A 14 5.55 -23.39 0.67
N VAL A 15 6.41 -22.72 -0.10
CA VAL A 15 6.18 -21.33 -0.55
C VAL A 15 4.89 -21.24 -1.35
N GLU A 16 4.63 -22.17 -2.26
CA GLU A 16 3.39 -22.18 -3.06
C GLU A 16 2.13 -22.30 -2.19
N GLN A 17 2.15 -23.15 -1.16
CA GLN A 17 1.03 -23.29 -0.22
C GLN A 17 0.81 -22.01 0.59
N VAL A 18 1.88 -21.38 1.06
CA VAL A 18 1.82 -20.10 1.79
C VAL A 18 1.29 -18.98 0.88
N VAL A 19 1.72 -18.89 -0.38
CA VAL A 19 1.24 -17.88 -1.33
C VAL A 19 -0.25 -18.07 -1.66
N LYS A 20 -0.75 -19.31 -1.68
CA LYS A 20 -2.19 -19.58 -1.85
C LYS A 20 -3.00 -19.15 -0.64
N SER A 21 -2.54 -19.43 0.58
CA SER A 21 -3.21 -18.96 1.79
C SER A 21 -3.15 -17.44 1.93
N GLU A 22 -2.06 -16.79 1.52
CA GLU A 22 -1.94 -15.33 1.46
C GLU A 22 -2.87 -14.66 0.43
N GLN A 23 -3.54 -15.39 -0.45
CA GLN A 23 -4.57 -14.81 -1.34
C GLN A 23 -5.95 -14.78 -0.70
N THR A 24 -6.22 -15.67 0.27
CA THR A 24 -7.54 -15.82 0.92
C THR A 24 -7.55 -15.49 2.41
N GLY A 25 -6.38 -15.40 3.05
CA GLY A 25 -6.21 -15.15 4.48
C GLY A 25 -6.34 -13.68 4.85
N GLU A 26 -6.21 -13.38 6.15
CA GLU A 26 -6.18 -12.00 6.65
C GLU A 26 -5.03 -11.19 6.04
N LEU A 27 -5.21 -9.87 5.96
CA LEU A 27 -4.12 -8.99 5.53
C LEU A 27 -3.04 -8.94 6.61
N THR A 28 -1.80 -9.11 6.19
CA THR A 28 -0.65 -8.90 7.09
C THR A 28 -0.58 -7.45 7.54
N ARG A 29 0.09 -7.19 8.67
CA ARG A 29 0.28 -5.82 9.16
C ARG A 29 0.91 -4.87 8.11
N PRO A 30 1.97 -5.27 7.36
CA PRO A 30 2.46 -4.44 6.26
C PRO A 30 1.42 -4.17 5.18
N ALA A 31 0.57 -5.14 4.84
CA ALA A 31 -0.49 -4.93 3.86
C ALA A 31 -1.56 -3.95 4.37
N LEU A 32 -1.96 -4.06 5.64
CA LEU A 32 -2.88 -3.13 6.29
C LEU A 32 -2.34 -1.70 6.36
N GLU A 33 -1.05 -1.54 6.68
CA GLU A 33 -0.39 -0.23 6.69
C GLU A 33 -0.41 0.41 5.29
N THR A 34 -0.08 -0.35 4.25
CA THR A 34 -0.15 0.15 2.86
C THR A 34 -1.58 0.51 2.46
N LEU A 35 -2.54 -0.37 2.73
CA LEU A 35 -3.95 -0.13 2.40
C LEU A 35 -4.48 1.11 3.12
N SER A 36 -4.09 1.33 4.36
CA SER A 36 -4.48 2.51 5.15
C SER A 36 -3.91 3.78 4.53
N ILE A 37 -2.62 3.79 4.15
CA ILE A 37 -2.04 4.95 3.46
C ILE A 37 -2.79 5.25 2.17
N ILE A 38 -3.09 4.23 1.35
CA ILE A 38 -3.87 4.42 0.12
C ILE A 38 -5.25 5.02 0.47
N ALA A 39 -5.98 4.46 1.45
CA ALA A 39 -7.32 4.92 1.83
C ALA A 39 -7.36 6.41 2.22
N TYR A 40 -6.38 6.89 2.98
CA TYR A 40 -6.33 8.27 3.47
C TYR A 40 -5.56 9.24 2.56
N ARG A 41 -4.77 8.74 1.60
CA ARG A 41 -3.91 9.56 0.73
C ARG A 41 -4.20 9.41 -0.76
N SER A 42 -5.29 8.75 -1.13
CA SER A 42 -5.71 8.61 -2.54
C SER A 42 -6.00 9.97 -3.18
N PRO A 43 -5.62 10.19 -4.46
CA PRO A 43 -4.76 9.32 -5.27
C PRO A 43 -3.29 9.37 -4.83
N ILE A 44 -2.60 8.23 -4.87
CA ILE A 44 -1.17 8.15 -4.56
C ILE A 44 -0.42 7.30 -5.58
N THR A 45 0.79 7.71 -5.96
CA THR A 45 1.66 6.93 -6.84
C THR A 45 2.49 5.91 -6.07
N LYS A 46 2.99 4.86 -6.75
CA LYS A 46 3.88 3.88 -6.11
C LYS A 46 5.12 4.54 -5.47
N PRO A 47 5.87 5.44 -6.14
CA PRO A 47 7.04 6.08 -5.53
C PRO A 47 6.71 6.88 -4.27
N GLU A 48 5.58 7.59 -4.24
CA GLU A 48 5.15 8.32 -3.04
C GLU A 48 4.79 7.39 -1.89
N LEU A 49 4.11 6.28 -2.20
CA LEU A 49 3.79 5.25 -1.21
C LEU A 49 5.06 4.63 -0.63
N GLU A 50 6.05 4.30 -1.46
CA GLU A 50 7.34 3.74 -1.02
C GLU A 50 8.13 4.76 -0.19
N ALA A 51 8.07 6.05 -0.51
CA ALA A 51 8.68 7.11 0.30
C ALA A 51 8.07 7.20 1.71
N ILE A 52 6.74 7.01 1.83
CA ILE A 52 6.06 7.01 3.14
C ILE A 52 6.38 5.72 3.91
N ARG A 53 6.42 4.58 3.23
CA ARG A 53 6.64 3.26 3.83
C ARG A 53 8.11 2.96 4.15
N GLY A 54 9.04 3.60 3.44
CA GLY A 54 10.47 3.33 3.52
C GLY A 54 10.90 1.98 2.93
N VAL A 55 10.02 1.26 2.25
CA VAL A 55 10.27 -0.09 1.69
C VAL A 55 9.53 -0.31 0.38
N ASN A 56 10.00 -1.27 -0.43
CA ASN A 56 9.36 -1.64 -1.70
C ASN A 56 7.94 -2.20 -1.46
N CYS A 57 6.97 -1.68 -2.20
CA CYS A 57 5.55 -2.01 -2.02
C CYS A 57 4.95 -2.82 -3.18
N SER A 58 5.75 -3.26 -4.16
CA SER A 58 5.26 -3.85 -5.42
C SER A 58 4.39 -5.10 -5.22
N LEU A 59 4.84 -6.03 -4.36
CA LEU A 59 4.11 -7.26 -4.10
C LEU A 59 2.81 -6.99 -3.32
N ILE A 60 2.86 -6.06 -2.36
CA ILE A 60 1.69 -5.67 -1.57
C ILE A 60 0.64 -5.03 -2.48
N LEU A 61 1.03 -4.08 -3.34
CA LEU A 61 0.13 -3.46 -4.31
C LEU A 61 -0.53 -4.50 -5.22
N ARG A 62 0.27 -5.42 -5.77
CA ARG A 62 -0.23 -6.52 -6.60
C ARG A 62 -1.25 -7.37 -5.84
N ASN A 63 -0.96 -7.77 -4.60
CA ASN A 63 -1.86 -8.60 -3.81
C ASN A 63 -3.15 -7.87 -3.42
N LEU A 64 -3.07 -6.58 -3.08
CA LEU A 64 -4.25 -5.76 -2.79
C LEU A 64 -5.15 -5.58 -4.02
N MET A 65 -4.56 -5.42 -5.21
CA MET A 65 -5.31 -5.38 -6.48
C MET A 65 -5.98 -6.72 -6.80
N ILE A 66 -5.26 -7.85 -6.65
CA ILE A 66 -5.82 -9.20 -6.87
C ILE A 66 -7.02 -9.45 -5.95
N ARG A 67 -6.95 -8.97 -4.71
CA ARG A 67 -8.05 -9.06 -3.73
C ARG A 67 -9.18 -8.04 -3.96
N GLY A 68 -9.07 -7.17 -4.97
CA GLY A 68 -10.06 -6.16 -5.29
C GLY A 68 -10.20 -5.05 -4.24
N LEU A 69 -9.18 -4.84 -3.40
CA LEU A 69 -9.22 -3.83 -2.32
C LEU A 69 -8.78 -2.44 -2.81
N ILE A 70 -7.96 -2.40 -3.86
CA ILE A 70 -7.48 -1.17 -4.49
C ILE A 70 -7.62 -1.26 -6.02
N THR A 71 -7.62 -0.11 -6.67
CA THR A 71 -7.59 0.05 -8.14
C THR A 71 -6.38 0.88 -8.55
N GLU A 72 -5.86 0.60 -9.75
CA GLU A 72 -4.83 1.41 -10.43
C GLU A 72 -5.49 2.15 -11.59
N GLU A 73 -5.31 3.46 -11.64
CA GLU A 73 -5.81 4.33 -12.70
C GLU A 73 -4.67 5.18 -13.26
N LEU A 74 -4.67 5.41 -14.56
CA LEU A 74 -3.70 6.30 -15.18
C LEU A 74 -4.15 7.75 -15.02
N SER A 75 -3.30 8.59 -14.42
CA SER A 75 -3.55 10.02 -14.32
C SER A 75 -3.52 10.68 -15.70
N VAL A 76 -3.97 11.93 -15.76
CA VAL A 76 -3.91 12.75 -16.99
C VAL A 76 -2.48 12.89 -17.52
N ALA A 77 -1.48 12.81 -16.63
CA ALA A 77 -0.06 12.86 -16.98
C ALA A 77 0.53 11.50 -17.39
N GLY A 78 -0.28 10.43 -17.46
CA GLY A 78 0.19 9.09 -17.81
C GLY A 78 0.86 8.34 -16.67
N VAL A 79 0.65 8.75 -15.41
CA VAL A 79 1.27 8.14 -14.23
C VAL A 79 0.25 7.25 -13.53
N SER A 80 0.65 6.03 -13.15
CA SER A 80 -0.18 5.14 -12.35
C SER A 80 -0.43 5.69 -10.94
N GLU A 81 -1.71 5.89 -10.62
CA GLU A 81 -2.21 6.28 -9.30
C GLU A 81 -3.07 5.16 -8.70
N PHE A 82 -2.95 4.95 -7.41
CA PHE A 82 -3.68 3.94 -6.67
C PHE A 82 -4.78 4.56 -5.81
N ARG A 83 -5.93 3.90 -5.77
CA ARG A 83 -7.09 4.26 -4.94
C ARG A 83 -7.68 3.04 -4.26
N ILE A 84 -8.41 3.22 -3.16
CA ILE A 84 -9.24 2.12 -2.64
C ILE A 84 -10.43 1.85 -3.55
N SER A 85 -10.82 0.58 -3.67
CA SER A 85 -11.93 0.19 -4.53
C SER A 85 -13.28 0.56 -3.94
N LEU A 86 -14.30 0.65 -4.80
CA LEU A 86 -15.69 0.83 -4.36
C LEU A 86 -16.18 -0.39 -3.56
N ASP A 87 -15.72 -1.60 -3.87
CA ASP A 87 -16.02 -2.80 -3.10
C ASP A 87 -15.52 -2.71 -1.67
N PHE A 88 -14.30 -2.18 -1.48
CA PHE A 88 -13.74 -1.98 -0.16
C PHE A 88 -14.52 -0.93 0.66
N LEU A 89 -14.92 0.18 0.04
CA LEU A 89 -15.78 1.18 0.69
C LEU A 89 -17.12 0.58 1.13
N ARG A 90 -17.75 -0.21 0.25
CA ARG A 90 -19.00 -0.93 0.57
C ARG A 90 -18.81 -1.89 1.74
N TRP A 91 -17.69 -2.61 1.78
CA TRP A 91 -17.35 -3.50 2.89
C TRP A 91 -17.18 -2.74 4.22
N LEU A 92 -16.61 -1.52 4.18
CA LEU A 92 -16.52 -0.63 5.33
C LEU A 92 -17.84 0.06 5.71
N GLY A 93 -18.91 -0.11 4.91
CA GLY A 93 -20.21 0.53 5.16
C GLY A 93 -20.26 2.02 4.84
N VAL A 94 -19.33 2.53 4.01
CA VAL A 94 -19.24 3.94 3.60
C VAL A 94 -19.37 4.07 2.08
N THR A 95 -19.78 5.26 1.61
CA THR A 95 -19.94 5.52 0.17
C THR A 95 -18.80 6.36 -0.40
N HIS A 96 -18.08 7.10 0.44
CA HIS A 96 -16.99 7.99 0.03
C HIS A 96 -15.80 7.86 0.98
N THR A 97 -14.59 8.08 0.45
CA THR A 97 -13.35 8.10 1.25
C THR A 97 -13.37 9.16 2.35
N SER A 98 -14.08 10.27 2.14
CA SER A 98 -14.23 11.35 3.14
C SER A 98 -15.01 10.94 4.38
N GLN A 99 -15.74 9.82 4.34
CA GLN A 99 -16.47 9.27 5.49
C GLN A 99 -15.60 8.35 6.34
N LEU A 100 -14.34 8.10 5.93
CA LEU A 100 -13.42 7.32 6.75
C LEU A 100 -13.15 8.03 8.08
N PRO A 101 -12.94 7.28 9.18
CA PRO A 101 -12.62 7.86 10.48
C PRO A 101 -11.40 8.78 10.40
N ASP A 102 -11.48 9.96 11.02
CA ASP A 102 -10.37 10.93 11.05
C ASP A 102 -9.83 11.33 9.65
N TYR A 103 -10.63 11.23 8.59
CA TYR A 103 -10.17 11.48 7.21
C TYR A 103 -9.51 12.85 7.06
N GLU A 104 -10.13 13.92 7.56
CA GLU A 104 -9.58 15.28 7.48
C GLU A 104 -8.18 15.39 8.12
N LYS A 105 -7.97 14.69 9.24
CA LYS A 105 -6.70 14.70 9.96
C LYS A 105 -5.57 14.07 9.14
N PHE A 106 -5.85 12.97 8.44
CA PHE A 106 -4.83 12.21 7.71
C PHE A 106 -4.69 12.62 6.24
N SER A 107 -5.75 13.17 5.64
CA SER A 107 -5.76 13.68 4.27
C SER A 107 -5.04 15.04 4.14
N SER A 108 -5.04 15.84 5.21
CA SER A 108 -4.49 17.21 5.23
C SER A 108 -3.05 17.35 4.65
N PRO A 109 -2.78 18.38 3.81
CA PRO A 109 -1.47 18.71 3.26
C PRO A 109 -0.36 18.97 4.30
N ASP A 110 -0.73 19.36 5.52
CA ASP A 110 0.25 19.64 6.56
C ASP A 110 0.89 18.36 7.11
N VAL A 111 0.12 17.28 7.21
CA VAL A 111 0.64 15.94 7.58
C VAL A 111 1.53 15.38 6.47
N LEU A 112 1.20 15.67 5.20
CA LEU A 112 2.05 15.33 4.05
C LEU A 112 3.45 15.92 4.17
N ASN A 113 3.51 17.21 4.47
CA ASN A 113 4.78 17.93 4.57
C ASN A 113 5.59 17.47 5.79
N GLN A 114 4.92 17.18 6.90
CA GLN A 114 5.59 16.67 8.10
C GLN A 114 6.18 15.26 7.91
N LEU A 115 5.50 14.36 7.20
CA LEU A 115 6.02 13.01 6.93
C LEU A 115 7.18 13.03 5.93
N LYS A 116 7.13 13.89 4.89
CA LYS A 116 8.27 14.10 3.97
C LYS A 116 9.50 14.66 4.70
N GLN A 117 9.32 15.58 5.64
CA GLN A 117 10.42 16.11 6.46
C GLN A 117 11.04 15.09 7.41
N LEU A 118 10.32 14.02 7.76
CA LEU A 118 10.82 12.91 8.58
C LEU A 118 11.61 11.90 7.74
N SER A 119 11.25 11.69 6.46
CA SER A 119 12.01 10.83 5.53
C SER A 119 13.30 11.50 5.03
N ASP A 120 13.35 12.83 4.95
CA ASP A 120 14.54 13.58 4.50
C ASP A 120 15.57 13.85 5.61
N LYS A 121 15.30 13.45 6.86
CA LYS A 121 16.29 13.56 7.94
C LYS A 121 17.31 12.42 7.80
N PRO A 122 18.61 12.70 7.55
CA PRO A 122 19.61 11.64 7.61
C PRO A 122 19.63 11.06 9.02
N SER A 123 19.57 9.73 9.11
CA SER A 123 19.82 8.98 10.33
C SER A 123 21.11 9.52 10.95
N LYS A 124 20.98 10.22 12.08
CA LYS A 124 22.14 10.74 12.81
C LYS A 124 23.05 9.56 13.17
N SER A 125 24.34 9.81 12.98
CA SER A 125 25.52 8.98 13.25
C SER A 125 25.54 8.34 14.63
#